data_AF-A0A2W4LYC5-F1
#
_entry.id   AF-A0A2W4LYC5-F1
#
_cell.length_a   1.000
_cell.length_b   1.000
_cell.length_c   1.000
_cell.angle_alpha   90.00
_cell.angle_beta   90.00
_cell.angle_gamma   90.00
#
_symmetry.space_group_name_H-M   'P 1'
#
loop_
_entity.id
_entity.type
_entity.pdbx_description
1 polymer ?
#
loop_
_entity_poly.entity_id
_entity_poly.type
_entity_poly.pdbx_seq_one_letter_code
_entity_poly.pdbx_strand_id
1 'polypeptide(L)'
;MAISASGIGSGLDIESIISQLMAVEQRPLQQLAAKEASYQAKLSAYGSLKSAVSSFQSAMQALTSTSSFVTSKVSVSASDVLSARADASAVPGKYSIEVKSLAEAQKLSSGLYASTSDIVGSGTLTIRINETLRSHD
;
A
#
# COMPACT_ATOMS: atom_id res chain seq x y z
N MET A 1 -50.45 -8.72 47.96
CA MET A 1 -51.84 -8.30 47.71
C MET A 1 -52.44 -9.27 46.72
N ALA A 2 -53.59 -9.86 47.08
CA ALA A 2 -54.23 -10.91 46.31
C ALA A 2 -54.79 -10.36 44.99
N ILE A 3 -54.48 -11.04 43.89
CA ILE A 3 -55.05 -10.79 42.57
C ILE A 3 -56.29 -11.68 42.46
N SER A 4 -57.45 -11.09 42.70
CA SER A 4 -58.75 -11.75 42.60
C SER A 4 -59.04 -12.04 41.12
N ALA A 5 -58.87 -13.29 40.72
CA ALA A 5 -59.30 -13.79 39.42
C ALA A 5 -60.84 -13.83 39.38
N SER A 6 -61.47 -12.73 38.95
CA SER A 6 -62.86 -12.71 38.51
C SER A 6 -62.86 -12.83 37.00
N GLY A 7 -62.88 -14.08 36.54
CA GLY A 7 -63.04 -14.41 35.13
C GLY A 7 -64.43 -14.04 34.64
N ILE A 8 -64.51 -13.74 33.34
CA ILE A 8 -65.69 -13.75 32.48
C ILE A 8 -66.79 -12.70 32.78
N GLY A 9 -66.50 -11.41 32.54
CA GLY A 9 -67.58 -10.40 32.37
C GLY A 9 -67.26 -8.94 32.74
N SER A 10 -66.07 -8.60 33.22
CA SER A 10 -65.82 -7.34 33.94
C SER A 10 -65.20 -6.17 33.15
N GLY A 11 -65.01 -6.27 31.83
CA GLY A 11 -64.40 -5.17 31.05
C GLY A 11 -62.94 -4.86 31.43
N LEU A 12 -62.32 -5.73 32.24
CA LEU A 12 -60.90 -5.71 32.54
C LEU A 12 -60.15 -6.31 31.37
N ASP A 13 -59.52 -5.43 30.60
CA ASP A 13 -58.61 -5.78 29.51
C ASP A 13 -57.30 -6.34 30.10
N ILE A 14 -57.36 -7.62 30.46
CA ILE A 14 -56.22 -8.38 31.00
C ILE A 14 -55.05 -8.37 30.01
N GLU A 15 -55.36 -8.32 28.71
CA GLU A 15 -54.37 -8.24 27.64
C GLU A 15 -53.64 -6.89 27.67
N SER A 16 -54.37 -5.79 27.88
CA SER A 16 -53.78 -4.46 28.13
C SER A 16 -52.90 -4.43 29.37
N ILE A 17 -53.32 -5.03 30.49
CA ILE A 17 -52.52 -5.07 31.73
C ILE A 17 -51.24 -5.88 31.53
N ILE A 18 -51.31 -7.03 30.86
CA ILE A 18 -50.13 -7.85 30.52
C ILE A 18 -49.20 -7.05 29.59
N SER A 19 -49.74 -6.35 28.60
CA SER A 19 -48.95 -5.51 27.69
C SER A 19 -48.23 -4.37 28.44
N GLN A 20 -48.91 -3.74 29.40
CA GLN A 20 -48.35 -2.65 30.21
C GLN A 20 -47.27 -3.17 31.17
N LEU A 21 -47.46 -4.35 31.76
CA LEU A 21 -46.47 -4.97 32.63
C LEU A 21 -45.22 -5.38 31.84
N MET A 22 -45.40 -6.03 30.67
CA MET A 22 -44.29 -6.34 29.76
C MET A 22 -43.56 -5.09 29.27
N ALA A 23 -44.28 -4.00 28.96
CA ALA A 23 -43.66 -2.75 28.54
C ALA A 23 -42.78 -2.16 29.66
N VAL A 24 -43.18 -2.29 30.92
CA VAL A 24 -42.36 -1.88 32.08
C VAL A 24 -41.15 -2.80 32.27
N GLU A 25 -41.33 -4.11 32.13
CA GLU A 25 -40.24 -5.09 32.21
C GLU A 25 -39.21 -4.96 31.07
N GLN A 26 -39.62 -4.45 29.90
CA GLN A 26 -38.72 -4.18 28.77
C GLN A 26 -37.93 -2.87 28.89
N ARG A 27 -38.32 -1.93 29.76
CA ARG A 27 -37.59 -0.65 29.96
C ARG A 27 -36.09 -0.81 30.24
N PRO A 28 -35.64 -1.69 31.16
CA PRO A 28 -34.20 -1.87 31.41
C PRO A 28 -33.44 -2.35 30.16
N LEU A 29 -34.05 -3.22 29.34
CA LEU A 29 -33.47 -3.65 28.06
C LEU A 29 -33.33 -2.47 27.09
N GLN A 30 -34.36 -1.63 26.95
CA GLN A 30 -34.30 -0.45 26.11
C GLN A 30 -33.24 0.56 26.57
N GLN A 31 -33.08 0.73 27.89
CA GLN A 31 -32.02 1.56 28.45
C GLN A 31 -30.62 1.01 28.16
N LEU A 32 -30.44 -0.31 28.20
CA LEU A 32 -29.18 -0.96 27.86
C LEU A 32 -28.85 -0.80 26.36
N ALA A 33 -29.84 -1.01 25.49
CA ALA A 33 -29.70 -0.82 24.04
C ALA A 33 -29.35 0.64 23.68
N ALA A 34 -29.96 1.61 24.36
CA ALA A 34 -29.63 3.03 24.18
C ALA A 34 -28.19 3.36 24.63
N LYS A 35 -27.73 2.76 25.74
CA LYS A 35 -26.34 2.90 26.20
C LYS A 35 -25.36 2.27 25.20
N GLU A 36 -25.66 1.07 24.72
CA GLU A 36 -24.86 0.37 23.71
C GLU A 36 -24.74 1.20 22.42
N ALA A 37 -25.85 1.71 21.89
CA ALA A 37 -25.85 2.59 20.73
C ALA A 37 -25.00 3.86 20.94
N SER A 38 -25.10 4.47 22.13
CA SER A 38 -24.25 5.61 22.50
C SER A 38 -22.76 5.24 22.54
N TYR A 39 -22.40 4.10 23.13
CA TYR A 39 -21.00 3.66 23.18
C TYR A 39 -20.47 3.30 21.79
N GLN A 40 -21.28 2.67 20.94
CA GLN A 40 -20.92 2.36 19.56
C GLN A 40 -20.68 3.65 18.75
N ALA A 41 -21.56 4.66 18.90
CA ALA A 41 -21.38 5.96 18.28
C ALA A 41 -20.09 6.66 18.74
N LYS A 42 -19.79 6.62 20.05
CA LYS A 42 -18.53 7.14 20.60
C LYS A 42 -17.33 6.39 20.03
N LEU A 43 -17.37 5.06 19.94
CA LEU A 43 -16.31 4.24 19.39
C LEU A 43 -16.03 4.60 17.92
N SER A 44 -17.09 4.74 17.11
CA SER A 44 -16.96 5.17 15.71
C SER A 44 -16.38 6.58 15.58
N ALA A 45 -16.77 7.50 16.47
CA ALA A 45 -16.21 8.86 16.51
C ALA A 45 -14.70 8.83 16.87
N TYR A 46 -14.29 8.06 17.87
CA TYR A 46 -12.88 7.86 18.21
C TYR A 46 -12.10 7.18 17.09
N GLY A 47 -12.69 6.19 16.40
CA GLY A 47 -12.09 5.54 15.25
C GLY A 47 -11.85 6.53 14.10
N SER A 48 -12.82 7.39 13.82
CA SER A 48 -12.70 8.44 12.80
C SER A 48 -11.62 9.46 13.17
N LEU A 49 -11.58 9.91 14.43
CA LEU A 49 -10.54 10.81 14.93
C LEU A 49 -9.14 10.17 14.83
N LYS A 50 -9.00 8.92 15.24
CA LYS A 50 -7.73 8.18 15.14
C LYS A 50 -7.24 8.11 13.69
N SER A 51 -8.13 7.81 12.74
CA SER A 51 -7.81 7.77 11.32
C SER A 51 -7.36 9.13 10.80
N ALA A 52 -8.03 10.22 11.19
CA ALA A 52 -7.65 11.58 10.82
C ALA A 52 -6.28 11.97 11.38
N VAL A 53 -6.02 11.68 12.66
CA VAL A 53 -4.72 11.93 13.30
C VAL A 53 -3.62 11.09 12.67
N SER A 54 -3.88 9.81 12.36
CA SER A 54 -2.91 8.95 11.68
C SER A 54 -2.57 9.50 10.30
N SER A 55 -3.56 9.95 9.54
CA SER A 55 -3.35 10.53 8.21
C SER A 55 -2.52 11.82 8.29
N PHE A 56 -2.83 12.67 9.27
CA PHE A 56 -2.06 13.88 9.55
C PHE A 56 -0.62 13.56 9.94
N GLN A 57 -0.40 12.58 10.82
CA GLN A 57 0.92 12.12 11.22
C GLN A 57 1.73 11.62 10.01
N SER A 58 1.13 10.83 9.11
CA SER A 58 1.78 10.38 7.88
C SER A 58 2.18 11.54 6.96
N ALA A 59 1.31 12.54 6.80
CA ALA A 59 1.62 13.73 6.02
C ALA A 59 2.79 14.53 6.62
N MET A 60 2.82 14.69 7.95
CA MET A 60 3.92 15.34 8.65
C MET A 60 5.23 14.56 8.54
N GLN A 61 5.20 13.23 8.62
CA GLN A 61 6.39 12.40 8.42
C GLN A 61 6.96 12.54 7.01
N ALA A 62 6.11 12.59 5.99
CA ALA A 62 6.54 12.84 4.61
C ALA A 62 7.23 14.22 4.48
N LEU A 63 6.76 15.22 5.22
CA LEU A 63 7.36 16.56 5.29
C LEU A 63 8.67 16.59 6.10
N THR A 64 8.88 15.71 7.07
CA THR A 64 10.16 15.66 7.81
C THR A 64 11.31 15.04 7.01
N SER A 65 11.01 14.38 5.88
CA SER A 65 12.04 13.79 5.02
C SER A 65 12.76 14.89 4.22
N THR A 66 13.95 15.28 4.69
CA THR A 66 14.81 16.31 4.08
C THR A 66 15.21 15.99 2.64
N SER A 67 15.20 14.72 2.25
CA SER A 67 15.47 14.26 0.88
C SER A 67 14.48 14.81 -0.16
N SER A 68 13.24 15.11 0.24
CA SER A 68 12.23 15.71 -0.67
C SER A 68 12.53 17.17 -1.00
N PHE A 69 13.23 17.89 -0.12
CA PHE A 69 13.57 19.31 -0.30
C PHE A 69 14.91 19.52 -1.01
N VAL A 70 15.83 18.56 -0.89
CA VAL A 70 17.10 18.55 -1.63
C VAL A 70 16.88 17.83 -2.97
N THR A 71 15.92 18.32 -3.75
CA THR A 71 15.68 17.82 -5.11
C THR A 71 16.52 18.60 -6.11
N SER A 72 17.41 17.90 -6.81
CA SER A 72 18.24 18.47 -7.86
C SER A 72 17.54 18.31 -9.20
N LYS A 73 17.17 19.43 -9.84
CA LYS A 73 16.59 19.40 -11.20
C LYS A 73 17.70 19.22 -12.23
N VAL A 74 17.58 18.18 -13.06
CA VAL A 74 18.49 17.93 -14.18
C VAL A 74 17.87 18.42 -15.48
N SER A 75 18.67 19.13 -16.28
CA SER A 75 18.32 19.53 -17.65
C SER A 75 19.41 19.03 -18.59
N VAL A 76 19.04 18.24 -19.59
CA VAL A 76 19.96 17.71 -20.61
C VAL A 76 19.58 18.34 -21.95
N SER A 77 20.58 18.87 -22.68
CA SER A 77 20.37 19.53 -23.97
C SER A 77 20.08 18.54 -25.11
N ALA A 78 20.59 17.31 -25.02
CA ALA A 78 20.40 16.25 -26.01
C ALA A 78 19.73 15.02 -25.36
N SER A 79 18.45 15.15 -25.01
CA SER A 79 17.67 14.09 -24.33
C SER A 79 17.53 12.80 -25.14
N ASP A 80 17.72 12.87 -26.46
CA ASP A 80 17.64 11.71 -27.35
C ASP A 80 18.89 10.82 -27.29
N VAL A 81 20.01 11.36 -26.79
CA VAL A 81 21.31 10.67 -26.72
C VAL A 81 21.66 10.28 -25.29
N LEU A 82 21.27 11.09 -24.31
CA LEU A 82 21.62 10.89 -22.91
C LEU A 82 20.44 11.28 -22.01
N SER A 83 20.16 10.42 -21.02
CA SER A 83 19.33 10.78 -19.88
C SER A 83 20.16 10.84 -18.61
N ALA A 84 19.84 11.76 -17.71
CA ALA A 84 20.54 11.92 -16.45
C ALA A 84 19.53 12.13 -15.31
N ARG A 85 19.86 11.59 -14.14
CA ARG A 85 19.10 11.75 -12.89
C ARG A 85 20.06 12.23 -11.81
N ALA A 86 19.60 13.13 -10.96
CA ALA A 86 20.35 13.60 -9.80
C ALA A 86 19.73 13.03 -8.53
N ASP A 87 20.58 12.55 -7.63
CA ASP A 87 20.20 12.17 -6.28
C ASP A 87 20.34 13.37 -5.31
N ALA A 88 19.99 13.16 -4.05
CA ALA A 88 20.03 14.19 -3.00
C ALA A 88 21.47 14.64 -2.63
N SER A 89 22.51 13.91 -3.07
CA SER A 89 23.92 14.25 -2.88
C SER A 89 24.57 14.87 -4.12
N ALA A 90 23.80 15.04 -5.20
CA ALA A 90 24.30 15.62 -6.43
C ALA A 90 24.75 17.07 -6.24
N VAL A 91 25.96 17.38 -6.70
CA VAL A 91 26.53 18.73 -6.62
C VAL A 91 25.92 19.59 -7.74
N PRO A 92 25.36 20.78 -7.42
CA PRO A 92 24.86 21.70 -8.43
C PRO A 92 25.99 22.19 -9.34
N GLY A 93 25.82 22.05 -10.66
CA GLY A 93 26.83 22.46 -11.62
C GLY A 93 26.42 22.23 -13.07
N LYS A 94 27.20 22.77 -14.00
CA LYS A 94 27.09 22.48 -15.44
C LYS A 94 28.17 21.47 -15.81
N TYR A 95 27.76 20.39 -16.47
CA TYR A 95 28.64 19.32 -16.90
C TYR A 95 28.59 19.21 -18.43
N SER A 96 29.77 19.13 -19.07
CA SER A 96 29.91 18.86 -20.50
C SER A 96 30.21 17.39 -20.69
N ILE A 97 29.36 16.68 -21.44
CA ILE A 97 29.46 15.23 -21.64
C ILE A 97 29.52 14.97 -23.15
N GLU A 98 30.52 14.20 -23.57
CA GLU A 98 30.70 13.75 -24.95
C GLU A 98 30.57 12.22 -24.99
N VAL A 99 29.65 11.71 -25.81
CA VAL A 99 29.43 10.27 -26.00
C VAL A 99 30.26 9.81 -27.20
N LYS A 100 31.31 9.01 -26.93
CA LYS A 100 32.23 8.52 -27.97
C LYS A 100 31.82 7.18 -28.58
N SER A 101 31.33 6.26 -27.74
CA SER A 101 30.86 4.93 -28.15
C SER A 101 29.85 4.41 -27.13
N LEU A 102 28.91 3.57 -27.58
CA LEU A 102 27.94 2.90 -26.71
C LEU A 102 28.49 1.56 -26.24
N ALA A 103 28.14 1.18 -25.02
CA ALA A 103 28.42 -0.16 -24.53
C ALA A 103 27.53 -1.17 -25.27
N GLU A 104 28.16 -2.19 -25.87
CA GLU A 104 27.47 -3.27 -26.56
C GLU A 104 27.62 -4.59 -25.79
N ALA A 105 26.60 -5.44 -25.84
CA ALA A 105 26.68 -6.77 -25.28
C ALA A 105 27.40 -7.72 -26.24
N GLN A 106 28.33 -8.52 -25.72
CA GLN A 106 29.01 -9.55 -26.50
C GLN A 106 28.02 -10.65 -26.92
N LYS A 107 27.93 -10.92 -28.22
CA LYS A 107 27.16 -12.03 -28.79
C LYS A 107 28.08 -12.97 -29.54
N LEU A 108 28.09 -14.23 -29.15
CA LEU A 108 28.77 -15.30 -29.88
C LEU A 108 27.72 -16.19 -30.53
N SER A 109 27.94 -16.50 -31.80
CA SER A 109 27.14 -17.46 -32.54
C SER A 109 28.03 -18.59 -33.01
N SER A 110 27.51 -19.82 -33.03
CA SER A 110 28.21 -20.94 -33.64
C SER A 110 28.27 -20.77 -35.15
N GLY A 111 29.21 -21.45 -35.80
CA GLY A 111 29.20 -21.58 -37.26
C GLY A 111 27.94 -22.27 -37.79
N LEU A 112 27.82 -22.32 -39.11
CA LEU A 112 26.71 -22.98 -39.80
C LEU A 112 26.87 -24.51 -39.73
N TYR A 113 25.75 -25.19 -39.46
CA TYR A 113 25.61 -26.64 -39.58
C TYR A 113 24.56 -26.92 -40.66
N ALA A 114 24.78 -27.94 -41.49
CA ALA A 114 23.95 -28.23 -42.66
C ALA A 114 22.65 -28.95 -42.30
N SER A 115 22.64 -29.67 -41.18
CA SER A 115 21.48 -30.38 -40.62
C SER A 115 21.39 -30.19 -39.11
N THR A 116 20.18 -30.34 -38.56
CA THR A 116 19.94 -30.36 -37.11
C THR A 116 20.54 -31.58 -36.41
N SER A 117 20.98 -32.58 -37.18
CA SER A 117 21.63 -33.79 -36.70
C SER A 117 23.16 -33.74 -36.71
N ASP A 118 23.75 -32.63 -37.19
CA ASP A 118 25.19 -32.53 -37.32
C ASP A 118 25.87 -32.49 -35.94
N ILE A 119 26.90 -33.30 -35.78
CA ILE A 119 27.65 -33.41 -34.53
C ILE A 119 28.59 -32.21 -34.42
N VAL A 120 28.43 -31.42 -33.35
CA VAL A 120 29.25 -30.23 -33.05
C VAL A 120 30.65 -30.55 -32.49
N GLY A 121 30.94 -31.83 -32.24
CA GLY A 121 32.18 -32.32 -31.60
C GLY A 121 32.03 -32.58 -30.10
N SER A 122 33.09 -33.09 -29.46
CA SER A 122 33.14 -33.38 -28.01
C SER A 122 34.33 -32.69 -27.36
N GLY A 123 34.12 -32.09 -26.18
CA GLY A 123 35.19 -31.40 -25.42
C GLY A 123 34.66 -30.67 -24.19
N THR A 124 35.52 -29.90 -23.53
CA THR A 124 35.15 -29.10 -22.35
C THR A 124 34.87 -27.66 -22.74
N LEU A 125 33.65 -27.18 -22.46
CA LEU A 125 33.28 -25.77 -22.62
C LEU A 125 33.65 -25.00 -21.35
N THR A 126 34.56 -24.02 -21.48
CA THR A 126 34.86 -23.06 -20.41
C THR A 126 34.41 -21.67 -20.85
N ILE A 127 33.52 -21.05 -20.07
CA ILE A 127 33.08 -19.67 -20.31
C ILE A 127 33.75 -18.77 -19.26
N ARG A 128 34.42 -17.71 -19.71
CA ARG A 128 34.97 -16.65 -18.86
C ARG A 128 34.32 -15.34 -19.21
N ILE A 129 34.01 -14.54 -18.18
CA ILE A 129 33.39 -13.22 -18.31
C ILE A 129 34.35 -12.23 -17.64
N ASN A 130 34.55 -11.06 -18.27
CA ASN A 130 35.31 -9.93 -17.75
C ASN A 130 36.85 -10.06 -17.76
N GLU A 131 37.47 -10.52 -18.86
CA GLU A 131 38.90 -10.30 -19.09
C GLU A 131 39.12 -8.93 -19.74
N THR A 132 39.64 -7.98 -18.96
CA THR A 132 39.99 -6.64 -19.45
C THR A 132 41.27 -6.72 -20.29
N LEU A 133 41.16 -6.79 -21.62
CA LEU A 133 42.28 -6.50 -22.50
C LEU A 133 42.54 -4.99 -22.49
N ARG A 134 43.32 -4.51 -21.51
CA ARG A 134 43.97 -3.19 -21.60
C ARG A 134 45.04 -3.30 -22.69
N SER A 135 44.73 -2.87 -23.91
CA SER A 135 45.79 -2.44 -24.83
C SER A 135 46.27 -1.07 -24.36
N HIS A 136 47.45 -1.04 -23.74
CA HIS A 136 48.25 0.19 -23.61
C HIS A 136 48.98 0.37 -24.95
N ASP A 137 48.67 1.47 -25.63
CA ASP A 137 49.66 2.24 -26.40
C ASP A 137 49.96 3.50 -25.59
#